data_AF-X1SUR4-F1
#
_entry.id   AF-X1SUR4-F1
#
_cell.length_a   1.000
_cell.length_b   1.000
_cell.length_c   1.000
_cell.angle_alpha   90.00
_cell.angle_beta   90.00
_cell.angle_gamma   90.00
#
_symmetry.space_group_name_H-M   'P 1'
#
loop_
_entity.id
_entity.type
_entity.pdbx_description
1 polymer ?
#
loop_
_entity_poly.entity_id
_entity_poly.type
_entity_poly.pdbx_seq_one_letter_code
_entity_poly.pdbx_strand_id
1 'polypeptide(L)' 'GAVFCINEKDGKALWKEKIDGSISFQPAVAKGMVFISCDNGLLYGINTGDKNDDGWYMWGGNSEHNK' A
#
# COMPACT_ATOMS: atom_id res chain seq x y z
N GLY A 1 2.18 -11.68 -2.42
CA GLY A 1 2.87 -10.39 -2.67
C GLY A 1 3.63 -9.96 -1.44
N ALA A 2 4.25 -8.78 -1.45
CA ALA A 2 4.79 -8.16 -0.24
C ALA A 2 4.62 -6.64 -0.33
N VAL A 3 4.40 -6.01 0.82
CA VAL A 3 4.33 -4.55 0.96
C VAL A 3 5.50 -4.10 1.82
N PHE A 4 6.14 -3.02 1.38
CA PHE A 4 7.27 -2.42 2.06
C PHE A 4 6.93 -0.98 2.38
N CYS A 5 7.23 -0.57 3.61
CA CYS A 5 7.38 0.84 3.93
C CYS A 5 8.86 1.15 4.00
N ILE A 6 9.26 2.22 3.32
CA ILE A 6 10.64 2.66 3.26
C ILE A 6 10.75 4.08 3.80
N ASN A 7 11.90 4.40 4.37
CA ASN A 7 12.23 5.75 4.76
C ASN A 7 12.43 6.60 3.49
N GLU A 8 11.75 7.74 3.42
CA GLU A 8 11.83 8.64 2.26
C GLU A 8 13.25 9.15 1.99
N LYS A 9 14.04 9.40 3.04
CA LYS A 9 15.35 10.07 2.93
C LYS A 9 16.46 9.13 2.45
N ASP A 10 16.44 7.88 2.92
CA ASP A 10 17.54 6.93 2.68
C ASP A 10 17.11 5.61 2.03
N GLY A 11 15.81 5.41 1.78
CA GLY A 11 15.27 4.24 1.10
C GLY A 11 15.30 2.96 1.93
N LYS A 12 15.72 3.00 3.20
CA LYS A 12 15.75 1.80 4.05
C LYS A 12 14.35 1.34 4.40
N ALA A 13 14.13 0.03 4.39
CA ALA A 13 12.87 -0.54 4.84
C ALA A 13 12.65 -0.26 6.34
N LEU A 14 11.52 0.37 6.66
CA LEU A 14 11.01 0.55 8.02
C LEU A 14 10.27 -0.71 8.47
N TRP A 15 9.44 -1.27 7.58
CA TRP A 15 8.77 -2.55 7.79
C TRP A 15 8.47 -3.25 6.46
N LYS A 16 8.18 -4.54 6.55
CA LYS A 16 7.77 -5.38 5.43
C LYS A 16 6.70 -6.36 5.88
N GLU A 17 5.59 -6.39 5.14
CA GLU A 17 4.51 -7.33 5.37
C GLU A 17 4.38 -8.31 4.21
N LYS A 18 4.25 -9.59 4.56
CA LYS A 18 3.99 -10.65 3.58
C LYS A 18 2.49 -10.74 3.36
N ILE A 19 2.09 -10.71 2.09
CA ILE A 19 0.68 -10.83 1.69
C ILE A 19 0.47 -12.20 1.06
N ASP A 20 -0.51 -12.94 1.57
CA ASP A 20 -0.89 -14.24 1.03
C ASP A 20 -1.90 -14.04 -0.11
N GLY A 21 -1.42 -14.10 -1.34
CA GLY A 21 -2.16 -13.75 -2.55
C GLY A 21 -1.38 -12.81 -3.48
N SER A 22 -1.81 -12.72 -4.75
CA SER A 22 -1.22 -11.75 -5.67
C SER A 22 -1.82 -10.36 -5.41
N ILE A 23 -0.97 -9.33 -5.40
CA ILE A 23 -1.41 -7.95 -5.31
C ILE A 23 -1.65 -7.48 -6.74
N SER A 24 -2.89 -7.61 -7.21
CA SER A 24 -3.26 -7.31 -8.59
C SER A 24 -3.73 -5.87 -8.81
N PHE A 25 -3.98 -5.13 -7.74
CA PHE A 25 -4.47 -3.76 -7.76
C PHE A 25 -3.58 -2.85 -6.93
N GLN A 26 -3.60 -1.56 -7.24
CA GLN A 26 -2.88 -0.56 -6.45
C GLN A 26 -3.43 -0.47 -5.02
N PRO A 27 -2.58 -0.33 -4.00
CA PRO A 27 -3.05 -0.09 -2.65
C PRO A 27 -3.65 1.32 -2.50
N ALA A 28 -4.56 1.47 -1.53
CA ALA A 28 -5.02 2.78 -1.08
C ALA A 28 -4.40 3.10 0.28
N VAL A 29 -3.98 4.34 0.51
CA VAL A 29 -3.53 4.83 1.82
C VAL A 29 -4.46 5.91 2.30
N ALA A 30 -5.11 5.65 3.43
CA ALA A 30 -6.04 6.57 4.05
C ALA A 30 -5.94 6.52 5.57
N LYS A 31 -5.80 7.69 6.20
CA LYS A 31 -5.84 7.86 7.66
C LYS A 31 -4.92 6.89 8.44
N GLY A 32 -3.68 6.71 7.97
CA GLY A 32 -2.70 5.81 8.59
C GLY A 32 -2.92 4.31 8.32
N MET A 33 -3.73 3.98 7.32
CA MET A 33 -4.01 2.61 6.93
C MET A 33 -3.70 2.40 5.45
N VAL A 34 -3.00 1.29 5.14
CA VAL A 34 -2.81 0.79 3.78
C VAL A 34 -3.80 -0.35 3.53
N PHE A 35 -4.61 -0.21 2.48
CA PHE A 35 -5.59 -1.21 2.06
C PHE A 35 -5.12 -1.89 0.79
N ILE A 36 -5.07 -3.23 0.79
CA ILE A 36 -4.57 -4.04 -0.33
C ILE A 36 -5.57 -5.14 -0.65
N SER A 37 -6.13 -5.11 -1.85
CA SER A 37 -6.96 -6.19 -2.38
C SER A 37 -6.13 -7.20 -3.15
N CYS A 38 -6.39 -8.48 -2.92
CA CYS A 38 -5.72 -9.59 -3.59
C CYS A 38 -6.66 -10.32 -4.57
N ASP A 39 -6.07 -11.01 -5.55
CA ASP A 39 -6.79 -11.82 -6.54
C ASP A 39 -7.53 -13.02 -5.96
N ASN A 40 -7.09 -13.51 -4.79
CA ASN A 40 -7.74 -14.57 -4.03
C ASN A 40 -8.97 -14.09 -3.21
N GLY A 41 -9.37 -12.82 -3.36
CA GLY A 41 -10.54 -12.24 -2.70
C GLY A 41 -10.28 -11.73 -1.29
N LEU A 42 -9.04 -11.77 -0.79
CA LEU A 42 -8.69 -11.19 0.51
C LEU A 42 -8.45 -9.68 0.42
N LEU A 43 -8.81 -8.97 1.48
CA LEU A 43 -8.50 -7.55 1.71
C LEU A 43 -7.65 -7.43 2.97
N TYR A 44 -6.46 -6.87 2.83
CA TYR A 44 -5.56 -6.58 3.93
C TYR A 44 -5.64 -5.12 4.33
N GLY A 45 -5.59 -4.86 5.64
CA GLY A 45 -5.43 -3.52 6.22
C GLY A 45 -4.18 -3.49 7.10
N ILE A 46 -3.25 -2.60 6.79
CA ILE A 46 -1.97 -2.47 7.51
C ILE A 46 -1.91 -1.07 8.12
N ASN A 47 -1.63 -0.98 9.42
CA ASN A 47 -1.40 0.29 10.08
C ASN A 47 0.01 0.79 9.74
N THR A 48 0.13 2.04 9.31
CA THR A 48 1.43 2.62 8.93
C THR A 48 2.25 3.07 10.14
N GLY A 49 1.60 3.32 11.28
CA GLY A 49 2.16 3.93 12.48
C GLY A 49 1.96 5.45 12.55
N ASP A 50 1.55 6.10 11.46
CA ASP A 50 1.28 7.54 11.41
C ASP A 50 -0.05 7.84 10.72
N LYS A 51 -1.00 8.45 11.45
CA LYS A 51 -2.30 8.86 10.92
C LYS A 51 -2.23 9.92 9.81
N ASN A 52 -1.09 10.59 9.68
CA ASN A 52 -0.86 11.60 8.64
C ASN A 52 -0.49 10.95 7.29
N ASP A 53 -0.19 9.65 7.27
CA ASP A 53 -0.09 8.89 6.03
C ASP A 53 -1.50 8.75 5.42
N ASP A 54 -1.84 9.66 4.52
CA ASP A 54 -3.17 9.81 3.94
C ASP A 54 -3.08 10.42 2.53
N GLY A 55 -4.18 10.42 1.79
CA GLY A 55 -4.29 11.10 0.49
C GLY A 55 -3.95 10.25 -0.73
N TRP A 56 -3.62 8.97 -0.54
CA TRP A 56 -3.50 8.00 -1.64
C TRP A 56 -4.81 7.22 -1.78
N TYR A 57 -5.89 7.91 -2.12
CA TYR A 57 -7.14 7.23 -2.43
C TYR A 57 -7.01 6.55 -3.80
N MET A 58 -7.35 5.27 -3.91
CA MET A 58 -7.27 4.54 -5.18
C MET A 58 -8.21 5.19 -6.21
N TRP A 59 -7.64 5.88 -7.20
CA TRP A 59 -8.34 6.32 -8.40
C TRP A 59 -7.94 5.38 -9.53
N GLY A 60 -8.91 4.64 -10.05
CA GLY A 60 -8.66 3.55 -11.01
C GLY A 60 -7.75 3.97 -12.16
N GLY A 61 -6.62 3.29 -12.28
CA GLY A 61 -5.63 3.48 -13.35
C GLY A 61 -4.22 3.21 -12.81
N ASN A 62 -3.47 2.39 -13.53
CA ASN A 62 -2.09 2.03 -13.21
C ASN A 62 -1.16 3.26 -13.06
N SER A 63 0.11 3.03 -12.74
CA SER A 63 1.14 4.06 -12.56
C SER A 63 1.42 4.93 -13.80
N GLU A 64 0.73 4.71 -14.93
CA GLU A 64 0.95 5.47 -16.18
C GLU A 64 0.06 6.72 -16.33
N HIS A 65 -0.90 6.97 -15.44
CA HIS A 65 -1.85 8.09 -15.58
C HIS A 65 -1.39 9.44 -15.01
N ASN A 66 -0.18 9.54 -14.44
CA ASN A 66 0.42 10.81 -13.99
C ASN A 66 1.41 11.39 -15.03
N LYS A 67 1.04 11.41 -16.31
CA LYS A 67 1.71 12.23 -17.33
C LYS A 67 0.92 13.49 -17.63
#